data_AF-A0A010SJK8-F1
#
_entry.id   AF-A0A010SJK8-F1
#
_cell.length_a   1.000
_cell.length_b   1.000
_cell.length_c   1.000
_cell.angle_alpha   90.00
_cell.angle_beta   90.00
_cell.angle_gamma   90.00
#
_symmetry.space_group_name_H-M   'P 1'
#
loop_
_entity.id
_entity.type
_entity.pdbx_description
1 polymer ?
#
loop_
_entity_poly.entity_id
_entity_poly.type
_entity_poly.pdbx_seq_one_letter_code
_entity_poly.pdbx_strand_id
1 'polypeptide(L)'
;MNDLDQINTQRRRVLLGMGAAGVALAGSTLSCPAMAASPAQVTEAPNSDKTQDRHDFHGQHQTGIVTPRPACGMLVSFDVLATDREDLERLFRTLNQRIAFLMTGGPVAQVDPKFPPVDSGILGPVVTPDNLTITVSVGESLFDERFGLASAKPKRLIRMVGFPNDALQPELCHGDLSLQFCANTADTNIHALRDIVKNLPDLLLVRWKQEGSVPPQAPAKPGTPAQSARNFLGFRDGSANPDSNDKKAMEQIVWVQPGSDEPAWTANGSYQAVRIIRNLVERWDRTPLQEQEGILGRVKSTGAPIGGSHESQVPDYAKDPHGKLTKMDAHIRLANPRTAATQANLILRRPFNYSNGVSKNGQLEMGLLFICYQADLHNGFITVQTRLNGEPLEEYLKPIGGGYFFTLPGVTGDKDFIGRSLLDATQPKTTA
;
A
#
# COMPACT_ATOMS: atom_id res chain seq x y z
N MET A 1 54.89 2.94 -44.41
CA MET A 1 54.16 4.13 -43.88
C MET A 1 52.70 3.92 -44.22
N ASN A 2 52.03 2.92 -43.63
CA ASN A 2 51.77 2.63 -42.21
C ASN A 2 50.79 3.63 -41.60
N ASP A 3 49.56 3.19 -41.34
CA ASP A 3 49.06 2.97 -39.97
C ASP A 3 47.55 2.67 -39.89
N LEU A 4 46.82 2.67 -41.03
CA LEU A 4 45.36 2.49 -40.99
C LEU A 4 44.85 1.09 -41.38
N ASP A 5 45.62 0.28 -42.13
CA ASP A 5 45.19 -1.08 -42.54
C ASP A 5 45.65 -2.22 -41.61
N GLN A 6 46.55 -1.95 -40.66
CA GLN A 6 47.02 -2.96 -39.69
C GLN A 6 46.08 -3.15 -38.49
N ILE A 7 45.21 -2.18 -38.19
CA ILE A 7 44.35 -2.23 -36.99
C ILE A 7 43.12 -3.15 -37.21
N ASN A 8 42.71 -3.38 -38.46
CA ASN A 8 41.50 -4.15 -38.77
C ASN A 8 41.76 -5.67 -38.93
N THR A 9 43.01 -6.08 -39.14
CA THR A 9 43.39 -7.50 -39.29
C THR A 9 43.87 -8.17 -38.00
N GLN A 10 44.23 -7.40 -36.97
CA GLN A 10 44.57 -7.93 -35.63
C GLN A 10 43.35 -8.27 -34.76
N ARG A 11 42.19 -7.60 -34.93
CA ARG A 11 40.98 -7.90 -34.13
C ARG A 11 40.26 -9.19 -34.56
N ARG A 12 40.42 -9.65 -35.80
CA ARG A 12 39.81 -10.90 -36.31
C ARG A 12 40.63 -12.17 -36.04
N ARG A 13 41.89 -12.06 -35.64
CA ARG A 13 42.77 -13.23 -35.36
C ARG A 13 42.95 -13.57 -33.88
N VAL A 14 42.46 -12.73 -32.96
CA VAL A 14 42.50 -13.01 -31.51
C VAL A 14 41.28 -13.84 -31.04
N LEU A 15 40.27 -14.04 -31.90
CA LEU A 15 39.06 -14.82 -31.60
C LEU A 15 39.03 -16.23 -32.24
N LEU A 16 40.15 -16.71 -32.76
CA LEU A 16 40.21 -17.98 -33.53
C LEU A 16 41.35 -18.92 -33.12
N GLY A 17 41.95 -18.75 -31.92
CA GLY A 17 43.24 -19.38 -31.61
C GLY A 17 43.47 -19.94 -30.21
N MET A 18 42.44 -20.31 -29.43
CA MET A 18 42.62 -21.03 -28.16
C MET A 18 41.71 -22.26 -28.05
N GLY A 19 42.01 -23.27 -28.86
CA GLY A 19 41.28 -24.54 -28.83
C GLY A 19 42.08 -25.71 -29.40
N ALA A 20 43.35 -25.85 -29.02
CA ALA A 20 44.12 -27.06 -29.27
C ALA A 20 45.32 -27.19 -28.31
N ALA A 21 45.14 -27.93 -27.20
CA ALA A 21 46.15 -28.81 -26.60
C ALA A 21 45.59 -29.49 -25.34
N GLY A 22 45.58 -30.83 -25.32
CA GLY A 22 45.52 -31.60 -24.08
C GLY A 22 44.56 -32.80 -24.08
N VAL A 23 44.95 -33.90 -24.72
CA VAL A 23 44.42 -35.25 -24.41
C VAL A 23 45.38 -35.90 -23.42
N ALA A 24 44.93 -36.16 -22.18
CA ALA A 24 45.42 -37.27 -21.34
C ALA A 24 44.58 -37.46 -20.04
N LEU A 25 43.86 -38.59 -20.00
CA LEU A 25 43.63 -39.51 -18.86
C LEU A 25 42.68 -39.16 -17.70
N ALA A 26 41.50 -39.81 -17.78
CA ALA A 26 40.83 -40.65 -16.77
C ALA A 26 40.27 -40.03 -15.46
N GLY A 27 38.94 -39.96 -15.37
CA GLY A 27 38.20 -39.81 -14.11
C GLY A 27 36.70 -39.58 -14.33
N SER A 28 35.90 -40.63 -14.27
CA SER A 28 34.44 -40.60 -14.45
C SER A 28 33.71 -39.73 -13.42
N THR A 29 33.07 -38.64 -13.84
CA THR A 29 31.86 -38.08 -13.19
C THR A 29 30.94 -37.44 -14.24
N LEU A 30 29.64 -37.61 -14.05
CA LEU A 30 28.51 -37.26 -14.92
C LEU A 30 28.61 -35.85 -15.52
N SER A 31 28.92 -35.75 -16.80
CA SER A 31 28.74 -34.54 -17.60
C SER A 31 27.28 -34.39 -18.01
N CYS A 32 26.47 -33.77 -17.15
CA CYS A 32 25.31 -33.04 -17.66
C CYS A 32 25.85 -31.92 -18.55
N PRO A 33 25.46 -31.81 -19.83
CA PRO A 33 25.73 -30.59 -20.57
C PRO A 33 24.95 -29.50 -19.86
N ALA A 34 25.65 -28.65 -19.11
CA ALA A 34 25.12 -27.35 -18.75
C ALA A 34 24.79 -26.67 -20.09
N MET A 35 23.52 -26.69 -20.47
CA MET A 35 22.98 -25.88 -21.54
C MET A 35 23.50 -24.47 -21.29
N ALA A 36 24.45 -24.03 -22.11
CA ALA A 36 24.98 -22.68 -22.03
C ALA A 36 23.78 -21.76 -22.27
N ALA A 37 23.25 -21.18 -21.18
CA ALA A 37 22.18 -20.20 -21.27
C ALA A 37 22.69 -19.11 -22.21
N SER A 38 21.93 -18.85 -23.29
CA SER A 38 22.24 -17.73 -24.16
C SER A 38 22.30 -16.46 -23.32
N PRO A 39 23.27 -15.56 -23.56
CA PRO A 39 23.37 -14.34 -22.76
C PRO A 39 22.06 -13.55 -22.91
N ALA A 40 21.47 -13.20 -21.76
CA ALA A 40 20.25 -12.42 -21.69
C ALA A 40 20.40 -11.12 -22.49
N GLN A 41 19.37 -10.73 -23.22
CA GLN A 41 19.39 -9.52 -24.03
C GLN A 41 19.02 -8.30 -23.16
N VAL A 42 19.57 -7.13 -23.49
CA VAL A 42 19.39 -5.91 -22.66
C VAL A 42 17.94 -5.42 -22.54
N THR A 43 17.05 -5.86 -23.42
CA THR A 43 15.61 -5.55 -23.41
C THR A 43 14.74 -6.74 -23.00
N GLU A 44 15.33 -7.83 -22.54
CA GLU A 44 14.60 -8.97 -22.01
C GLU A 44 13.88 -8.54 -20.72
N ALA A 45 12.58 -8.82 -20.64
CA ALA A 45 11.80 -8.48 -19.46
C ALA A 45 12.32 -9.26 -18.25
N PRO A 46 12.45 -8.64 -17.06
CA PRO A 46 12.79 -9.38 -15.85
C PRO A 46 11.79 -10.51 -15.59
N ASN A 47 12.31 -11.68 -15.28
CA ASN A 47 11.56 -12.88 -14.97
C ASN A 47 11.44 -13.08 -13.45
N SER A 48 10.25 -13.44 -12.99
CA SER A 48 9.96 -13.68 -11.57
C SER A 48 8.81 -14.67 -11.41
N ASP A 49 9.05 -15.71 -10.60
CA ASP A 49 8.03 -16.70 -10.24
C ASP A 49 6.92 -16.11 -9.36
N LYS A 50 7.14 -14.91 -8.80
CA LYS A 50 6.19 -14.21 -7.92
C LYS A 50 5.03 -13.55 -8.65
N THR A 51 5.10 -13.45 -9.97
CA THR A 51 4.02 -12.90 -10.80
C THR A 51 2.72 -13.72 -10.75
N GLN A 52 2.79 -14.99 -10.29
CA GLN A 52 1.63 -15.87 -10.16
C GLN A 52 1.06 -15.94 -8.74
N ASP A 53 1.71 -15.33 -7.74
CA ASP A 53 1.18 -15.24 -6.38
C ASP A 53 -0.18 -14.51 -6.43
N ARG A 54 -1.16 -14.97 -5.66
CA ARG A 54 -2.53 -14.41 -5.66
C ARG A 54 -3.21 -14.54 -4.32
N HIS A 55 -4.22 -13.71 -4.10
CA HIS A 55 -5.11 -13.74 -2.94
C HIS A 55 -6.54 -14.02 -3.39
N ASP A 56 -7.31 -14.69 -2.52
CA ASP A 56 -8.74 -14.89 -2.75
C ASP A 56 -9.47 -13.54 -2.76
N PHE A 57 -10.32 -13.34 -3.77
CA PHE A 57 -11.17 -12.15 -3.84
C PHE A 57 -12.32 -12.20 -2.83
N HIS A 58 -12.93 -13.38 -2.66
CA HIS A 58 -14.03 -13.57 -1.73
C HIS A 58 -13.56 -13.70 -0.28
N GLY A 59 -14.31 -13.12 0.64
CA GLY A 59 -14.04 -13.16 2.07
C GLY A 59 -14.99 -12.29 2.87
N GLN A 60 -15.00 -12.47 4.19
CA GLN A 60 -15.75 -11.62 5.13
C GLN A 60 -15.26 -10.17 5.13
N HIS A 61 -13.95 -9.99 4.94
CA HIS A 61 -13.28 -8.71 4.81
C HIS A 61 -12.64 -8.60 3.43
N GLN A 62 -12.53 -7.40 2.90
CA GLN A 62 -11.71 -7.18 1.72
C GLN A 62 -10.23 -7.48 2.00
N THR A 63 -9.52 -7.96 0.97
CA THR A 63 -8.07 -8.07 1.00
C THR A 63 -7.40 -6.69 0.97
N GLY A 64 -6.10 -6.64 1.26
CA GLY A 64 -5.31 -5.40 1.28
C GLY A 64 -5.33 -4.64 2.61
N ILE A 65 -5.94 -5.21 3.65
CA ILE A 65 -5.99 -4.66 5.02
C ILE A 65 -5.04 -5.45 5.94
N VAL A 66 -5.42 -6.68 6.32
CA VAL A 66 -4.57 -7.60 7.10
C VAL A 66 -3.66 -8.45 6.22
N THR A 67 -3.89 -8.42 4.90
CA THR A 67 -3.02 -9.06 3.91
C THR A 67 -1.61 -8.48 4.01
N PRO A 68 -0.55 -9.31 4.06
CA PRO A 68 0.83 -8.85 4.06
C PRO A 68 1.06 -7.80 2.96
N ARG A 69 1.70 -6.68 3.32
CA ARG A 69 1.93 -5.59 2.38
C ARG A 69 3.00 -6.01 1.35
N PRO A 70 2.71 -5.99 0.03
CA PRO A 70 3.71 -6.26 -0.98
C PRO A 70 4.64 -5.05 -1.20
N ALA A 71 5.55 -5.13 -2.16
CA ALA A 71 6.56 -4.10 -2.37
C ALA A 71 5.99 -2.80 -2.95
N CYS A 72 4.92 -2.85 -3.75
CA CYS A 72 4.36 -1.70 -4.45
C CYS A 72 2.90 -1.45 -4.04
N GLY A 73 2.56 -0.18 -3.88
CA GLY A 73 1.21 0.27 -3.54
C GLY A 73 0.83 1.54 -4.30
N MET A 74 -0.46 1.71 -4.54
CA MET A 74 -1.02 2.91 -5.13
C MET A 74 -2.39 3.17 -4.49
N LEU A 75 -2.60 4.38 -4.00
CA LEU A 75 -3.90 4.85 -3.54
C LEU A 75 -4.42 5.84 -4.57
N VAL A 76 -5.63 5.59 -5.09
CA VAL A 76 -6.31 6.47 -6.02
C VAL A 76 -7.63 6.89 -5.42
N SER A 77 -7.88 8.19 -5.40
CA SER A 77 -9.16 8.76 -5.00
C SER A 77 -9.95 9.18 -6.24
N PHE A 78 -11.25 8.96 -6.21
CA PHE A 78 -12.16 9.24 -7.30
C PHE A 78 -13.35 10.07 -6.82
N ASP A 79 -13.83 10.93 -7.72
CA ASP A 79 -15.17 11.50 -7.63
C ASP A 79 -16.11 10.61 -8.46
N VAL A 80 -17.30 10.32 -7.92
CA VAL A 80 -18.29 9.45 -8.57
C VAL A 80 -19.21 10.30 -9.45
N LEU A 81 -19.27 9.93 -10.73
CA LEU A 81 -20.07 10.62 -11.76
C LEU A 81 -21.47 10.02 -11.96
N ALA A 82 -21.78 8.92 -11.27
CA ALA A 82 -23.13 8.34 -11.25
C ALA A 82 -24.17 9.43 -10.91
N THR A 83 -25.23 9.49 -11.70
CA THR A 83 -26.27 10.51 -11.52
C THR A 83 -27.45 10.04 -10.69
N ASP A 84 -27.56 8.73 -10.50
CA ASP A 84 -28.58 8.09 -9.70
C ASP A 84 -28.05 6.82 -9.03
N ARG A 85 -28.97 6.13 -8.33
CA ARG A 85 -28.68 4.92 -7.58
C ARG A 85 -28.45 3.70 -8.49
N GLU A 86 -29.07 3.65 -9.66
CA GLU A 86 -28.90 2.54 -10.61
C GLU A 86 -27.48 2.57 -11.20
N ASP A 87 -27.01 3.77 -11.57
CA ASP A 87 -25.64 4.00 -11.99
C ASP A 87 -24.62 3.69 -10.89
N LEU A 88 -24.93 4.02 -9.63
CA LEU A 88 -24.06 3.66 -8.50
C LEU A 88 -24.02 2.14 -8.28
N GLU A 89 -25.13 1.44 -8.44
CA GLU A 89 -25.15 -0.02 -8.40
C GLU A 89 -24.33 -0.62 -9.55
N ARG A 90 -24.47 -0.09 -10.77
CA ARG A 90 -23.67 -0.48 -11.93
C ARG A 90 -22.19 -0.28 -11.66
N LEU A 91 -21.79 0.87 -11.11
CA LEU A 91 -20.41 1.15 -10.70
C LEU A 91 -19.87 0.03 -9.81
N PHE A 92 -20.58 -0.29 -8.73
CA PHE A 92 -20.16 -1.30 -7.77
C PHE A 92 -20.10 -2.71 -8.36
N ARG A 93 -21.09 -3.10 -9.18
CA ARG A 93 -21.08 -4.40 -9.87
C ARG A 93 -19.93 -4.53 -10.86
N THR A 94 -19.66 -3.48 -11.64
CA THR A 94 -18.54 -3.47 -12.58
C THR A 94 -17.21 -3.50 -11.83
N LEU A 95 -17.03 -2.72 -10.76
CA LEU A 95 -15.84 -2.79 -9.89
C LEU A 95 -15.64 -4.21 -9.36
N ASN A 96 -16.69 -4.84 -8.82
CA ASN A 96 -16.65 -6.22 -8.35
C ASN A 96 -16.12 -7.18 -9.42
N GLN A 97 -16.66 -7.10 -10.63
CA GLN A 97 -16.25 -7.93 -11.75
C GLN A 97 -14.79 -7.68 -12.16
N ARG A 98 -14.37 -6.41 -12.26
CA ARG A 98 -12.99 -6.08 -12.65
C ARG A 98 -12.00 -6.54 -11.58
N ILE A 99 -12.30 -6.30 -10.31
CA ILE A 99 -11.42 -6.71 -9.20
C ILE A 99 -11.26 -8.23 -9.16
N ALA A 100 -12.35 -8.99 -9.29
CA ALA A 100 -12.29 -10.45 -9.29
C ALA A 100 -11.38 -10.98 -10.44
N PHE A 101 -11.50 -10.43 -11.64
CA PHE A 101 -10.65 -10.79 -12.78
C PHE A 101 -9.18 -10.39 -12.54
N LEU A 102 -8.92 -9.13 -12.18
CA LEU A 102 -7.57 -8.59 -12.03
C LEU A 102 -6.78 -9.29 -10.92
N MET A 103 -7.42 -9.60 -9.78
CA MET A 103 -6.78 -10.32 -8.67
C MET A 103 -6.53 -11.80 -8.96
N THR A 104 -7.30 -12.39 -9.87
CA THR A 104 -7.13 -13.80 -10.28
C THR A 104 -6.13 -13.94 -11.42
N GLY A 105 -6.10 -12.96 -12.32
CA GLY A 105 -5.43 -13.06 -13.62
C GLY A 105 -6.20 -13.96 -14.60
N GLY A 106 -5.72 -14.00 -15.84
CA GLY A 106 -6.30 -14.86 -16.87
C GLY A 106 -6.13 -14.34 -18.29
N PRO A 107 -6.53 -15.16 -19.29
CA PRO A 107 -6.46 -14.76 -20.69
C PRO A 107 -7.37 -13.58 -20.98
N VAL A 108 -6.84 -12.62 -21.73
CA VAL A 108 -7.60 -11.47 -22.23
C VAL A 108 -8.36 -11.89 -23.49
N ALA A 109 -9.67 -11.61 -23.53
CA ALA A 109 -10.51 -11.96 -24.67
C ALA A 109 -10.04 -11.24 -25.96
N GLN A 110 -9.88 -11.99 -27.04
CA GLN A 110 -9.64 -11.44 -28.37
C GLN A 110 -10.95 -10.89 -28.93
N VAL A 111 -10.89 -9.71 -29.54
CA VAL A 111 -12.02 -9.04 -30.18
C VAL A 111 -11.69 -8.75 -31.64
N ASP A 112 -12.70 -8.43 -32.45
CA ASP A 112 -12.49 -8.00 -33.84
C ASP A 112 -11.49 -6.82 -33.85
N PRO A 113 -10.42 -6.86 -34.68
CA PRO A 113 -9.41 -5.81 -34.76
C PRO A 113 -9.95 -4.40 -35.07
N LYS A 114 -11.21 -4.28 -35.49
CA LYS A 114 -11.89 -2.99 -35.69
C LYS A 114 -12.30 -2.33 -34.37
N PHE A 115 -12.38 -3.06 -33.26
CA PHE A 115 -12.68 -2.52 -31.94
C PHE A 115 -11.40 -2.19 -31.16
N PRO A 116 -11.48 -1.26 -30.19
CA PRO A 116 -10.41 -1.09 -29.22
C PRO A 116 -10.10 -2.40 -28.48
N PRO A 117 -8.83 -2.70 -28.18
CA PRO A 117 -8.47 -3.82 -27.33
C PRO A 117 -9.21 -3.78 -25.99
N VAL A 118 -9.57 -4.95 -25.45
CA VAL A 118 -10.31 -5.03 -24.19
C VAL A 118 -9.45 -4.68 -22.97
N ASP A 119 -8.12 -4.80 -23.10
CA ASP A 119 -7.10 -4.55 -22.08
C ASP A 119 -6.02 -3.61 -22.62
N SER A 120 -5.27 -2.95 -21.74
CA SER A 120 -4.12 -2.11 -22.11
C SER A 120 -2.94 -2.89 -22.73
N GLY A 121 -2.82 -4.19 -22.45
CA GLY A 121 -1.72 -5.04 -22.88
C GLY A 121 -0.44 -4.93 -22.07
N ILE A 122 -0.40 -4.14 -20.99
CA ILE A 122 0.81 -3.95 -20.15
C ILE A 122 1.38 -5.27 -19.64
N LEU A 123 0.52 -6.19 -19.22
CA LEU A 123 0.91 -7.52 -18.71
C LEU A 123 0.84 -8.62 -19.78
N GLY A 124 0.68 -8.24 -21.05
CA GLY A 124 0.53 -9.17 -22.16
C GLY A 124 -0.88 -9.76 -22.29
N PRO A 125 -1.06 -10.80 -23.13
CA PRO A 125 -2.37 -11.38 -23.45
C PRO A 125 -2.93 -12.28 -22.34
N VAL A 126 -2.14 -12.56 -21.30
CA VAL A 126 -2.54 -13.30 -20.11
C VAL A 126 -2.16 -12.43 -18.92
N VAL A 127 -3.16 -11.80 -18.30
CA VAL A 127 -2.98 -10.96 -17.12
C VAL A 127 -2.49 -11.83 -15.98
N THR A 128 -1.37 -11.44 -15.37
CA THR A 128 -0.83 -12.09 -14.18
C THR A 128 -1.30 -11.37 -12.93
N PRO A 129 -1.65 -12.09 -11.84
CA PRO A 129 -2.18 -11.47 -10.62
C PRO A 129 -1.12 -10.72 -9.82
N ASP A 130 0.13 -11.16 -9.82
CA ASP A 130 1.28 -10.50 -9.15
C ASP A 130 1.00 -10.03 -7.71
N ASN A 131 0.34 -10.90 -6.95
CA ASN A 131 -0.08 -10.69 -5.57
C ASN A 131 -1.02 -9.47 -5.38
N LEU A 132 -1.77 -9.12 -6.43
CA LEU A 132 -2.66 -7.97 -6.45
C LEU A 132 -3.78 -8.09 -5.43
N THR A 133 -3.97 -7.02 -4.67
CA THR A 133 -5.20 -6.74 -3.91
C THR A 133 -5.74 -5.38 -4.33
N ILE A 134 -7.05 -5.27 -4.51
CA ILE A 134 -7.74 -3.99 -4.73
C ILE A 134 -8.78 -3.80 -3.63
N THR A 135 -8.57 -2.80 -2.78
CA THR A 135 -9.44 -2.50 -1.63
C THR A 135 -10.28 -1.27 -1.93
N VAL A 136 -11.61 -1.38 -1.81
CA VAL A 136 -12.58 -0.33 -2.12
C VAL A 136 -13.11 0.31 -0.84
N SER A 137 -13.01 1.64 -0.73
CA SER A 137 -13.53 2.40 0.40
C SER A 137 -14.33 3.61 -0.07
N VAL A 138 -15.39 3.96 0.65
CA VAL A 138 -16.28 5.09 0.30
C VAL A 138 -15.99 6.31 1.17
N GLY A 139 -15.92 7.48 0.56
CA GLY A 139 -15.71 8.75 1.24
C GLY A 139 -16.99 9.30 1.86
N GLU A 140 -16.85 10.29 2.74
CA GLU A 140 -17.99 10.94 3.39
C GLU A 140 -18.95 11.60 2.38
N SER A 141 -18.41 12.17 1.30
CA SER A 141 -19.19 12.87 0.27
C SER A 141 -20.11 11.95 -0.53
N LEU A 142 -19.86 10.63 -0.58
CA LEU A 142 -20.77 9.68 -1.24
C LEU A 142 -22.14 9.59 -0.53
N PHE A 143 -22.23 10.06 0.71
CA PHE A 143 -23.44 10.03 1.55
C PHE A 143 -24.22 11.35 1.54
N ASP A 144 -23.97 12.20 0.54
CA ASP A 144 -24.80 13.38 0.27
C ASP A 144 -26.17 12.99 -0.33
N GLU A 145 -26.89 13.97 -0.86
CA GLU A 145 -28.24 13.80 -1.41
C GLU A 145 -28.31 12.97 -2.70
N ARG A 146 -27.19 12.73 -3.42
CA ARG A 146 -27.19 12.15 -4.78
C ARG A 146 -27.86 10.77 -4.85
N PHE A 147 -27.62 9.92 -3.85
CA PHE A 147 -27.94 8.50 -3.91
C PHE A 147 -28.91 8.03 -2.82
N GLY A 148 -29.38 8.95 -1.96
CA GLY A 148 -30.23 8.62 -0.81
C GLY A 148 -29.53 7.77 0.25
N LEU A 149 -28.21 7.92 0.41
CA LEU A 149 -27.40 7.10 1.32
C LEU A 149 -27.22 7.69 2.72
N ALA A 150 -27.58 8.95 2.94
CA ALA A 150 -27.30 9.72 4.16
C ALA A 150 -27.68 8.99 5.46
N SER A 151 -28.80 8.27 5.49
CA SER A 151 -29.28 7.52 6.66
C SER A 151 -28.44 6.28 7.01
N ALA A 152 -27.62 5.80 6.07
CA ALA A 152 -26.73 4.66 6.24
C ALA A 152 -25.26 5.06 6.41
N LYS A 153 -24.94 6.36 6.50
CA LYS A 153 -23.56 6.82 6.70
C LYS A 153 -22.97 6.19 7.98
N PRO A 154 -21.76 5.60 7.93
CA PRO A 154 -21.07 5.14 9.13
C PRO A 154 -20.91 6.31 10.09
N LYS A 155 -21.23 6.09 11.38
CA LYS A 155 -21.39 7.18 12.37
C LYS A 155 -20.13 8.01 12.55
N ARG A 156 -18.96 7.38 12.39
CA ARG A 156 -17.65 8.01 12.58
C ARG A 156 -17.01 8.41 11.24
N LEU A 157 -17.70 8.23 10.11
CA LEU A 157 -17.22 8.71 8.82
C LEU A 157 -17.47 10.22 8.72
N ILE A 158 -16.38 10.97 8.76
CA ILE A 158 -16.37 12.42 8.64
C ILE A 158 -15.42 12.85 7.54
N ARG A 159 -15.62 14.04 6.99
CA ARG A 159 -14.65 14.65 6.10
C ARG A 159 -13.37 14.97 6.87
N MET A 160 -12.21 14.69 6.27
CA MET A 160 -10.92 15.04 6.87
C MET A 160 -10.81 16.55 7.07
N VAL A 161 -10.48 16.95 8.29
CA VAL A 161 -10.15 18.34 8.64
C VAL A 161 -8.64 18.46 8.86
N GLY A 162 -8.10 19.66 8.66
CA GLY A 162 -6.67 19.92 8.85
C GLY A 162 -6.25 19.86 10.32
N PHE A 163 -5.08 19.28 10.57
CA PHE A 163 -4.36 19.37 11.84
C PHE A 163 -3.39 20.57 11.84
N PRO A 164 -2.88 21.04 12.99
CA PRO A 164 -2.06 22.24 13.09
C PRO A 164 -0.83 22.27 12.16
N ASN A 165 -0.17 21.12 11.94
CA ASN A 165 1.01 21.04 11.09
C ASN A 165 0.68 20.88 9.60
N ASP A 166 -0.58 20.76 9.22
CA ASP A 166 -0.96 20.45 7.84
C ASP A 166 -0.75 21.63 6.88
N ALA A 167 -0.36 21.31 5.66
CA ALA A 167 -0.41 22.23 4.51
C ALA A 167 -1.22 21.56 3.39
N LEU A 168 -2.50 21.27 3.68
CA LEU A 168 -3.38 20.52 2.78
C LEU A 168 -3.57 21.25 1.45
N GLN A 169 -3.33 20.52 0.37
CA GLN A 169 -3.65 20.92 -1.00
C GLN A 169 -5.03 20.34 -1.35
N PRO A 170 -6.05 21.17 -1.62
CA PRO A 170 -7.42 20.71 -1.88
C PRO A 170 -7.55 19.66 -2.99
N GLU A 171 -6.70 19.75 -4.02
CA GLU A 171 -6.60 18.82 -5.14
C GLU A 171 -6.10 17.43 -4.73
N LEU A 172 -5.36 17.32 -3.62
CA LEU A 172 -4.87 16.05 -3.06
C LEU A 172 -5.76 15.55 -1.91
N CYS A 173 -6.92 16.16 -1.69
CA CYS A 173 -7.77 15.85 -0.54
C CYS A 173 -9.10 15.20 -0.94
N HIS A 174 -9.56 14.26 -0.11
CA HIS A 174 -10.89 13.64 -0.15
C HIS A 174 -11.17 12.86 -1.44
N GLY A 175 -12.45 12.61 -1.71
CA GLY A 175 -13.03 11.92 -2.85
C GLY A 175 -14.21 11.07 -2.39
N ASP A 176 -15.10 10.73 -3.32
CA ASP A 176 -16.26 9.87 -3.07
C ASP A 176 -15.86 8.41 -2.86
N LEU A 177 -14.76 7.98 -3.47
CA LEU A 177 -14.28 6.60 -3.43
C LEU A 177 -12.74 6.58 -3.39
N SER A 178 -12.16 5.68 -2.58
CA SER A 178 -10.74 5.33 -2.67
C SER A 178 -10.59 3.88 -3.10
N LEU A 179 -9.63 3.64 -4.01
CA LEU A 179 -9.14 2.31 -4.34
C LEU A 179 -7.66 2.22 -3.95
N GLN A 180 -7.34 1.25 -3.10
CA GLN A 180 -5.97 0.89 -2.76
C GLN A 180 -5.55 -0.33 -3.59
N PHE A 181 -4.60 -0.15 -4.50
CA PHE A 181 -3.97 -1.20 -5.29
C PHE A 181 -2.64 -1.57 -4.62
N CYS A 182 -2.40 -2.86 -4.40
CA CYS A 182 -1.11 -3.33 -3.91
C CYS A 182 -0.72 -4.60 -4.64
N ALA A 183 0.50 -4.67 -5.16
CA ALA A 183 1.04 -5.79 -5.92
C ALA A 183 2.56 -5.87 -5.70
N ASN A 184 3.21 -6.93 -6.19
CA ASN A 184 4.67 -7.03 -6.06
C ASN A 184 5.38 -5.97 -6.91
N THR A 185 4.82 -5.62 -8.07
CA THR A 185 5.36 -4.61 -8.99
C THR A 185 4.41 -3.44 -9.21
N ALA A 186 4.96 -2.29 -9.61
CA ALA A 186 4.17 -1.08 -9.85
C ALA A 186 3.29 -1.21 -11.10
N ASP A 187 3.78 -1.88 -12.14
CA ASP A 187 3.09 -2.05 -13.42
C ASP A 187 1.77 -2.80 -13.27
N THR A 188 1.67 -3.79 -12.39
CA THR A 188 0.40 -4.47 -12.08
C THR A 188 -0.63 -3.52 -11.47
N ASN A 189 -0.22 -2.64 -10.56
CA ASN A 189 -1.13 -1.62 -10.00
C ASN A 189 -1.60 -0.63 -11.07
N ILE A 190 -0.68 -0.19 -11.95
CA ILE A 190 -0.98 0.73 -13.05
C ILE A 190 -1.92 0.08 -14.08
N HIS A 191 -1.67 -1.18 -14.43
CA HIS A 191 -2.53 -1.99 -15.29
C HIS A 191 -3.95 -2.08 -14.71
N ALA A 192 -4.08 -2.42 -13.42
CA ALA A 192 -5.38 -2.49 -12.75
C ALA A 192 -6.13 -1.15 -12.75
N LEU A 193 -5.44 -0.03 -12.51
CA LEU A 193 -6.05 1.30 -12.60
C LEU A 193 -6.51 1.63 -14.03
N ARG A 194 -5.67 1.34 -15.03
CA ARG A 194 -5.98 1.52 -16.46
C ARG A 194 -7.22 0.72 -16.86
N ASP A 195 -7.35 -0.51 -16.37
CA ASP A 195 -8.50 -1.36 -16.60
C ASP A 195 -9.79 -0.76 -16.00
N ILE A 196 -9.75 -0.36 -14.72
CA ILE A 196 -10.92 0.21 -14.04
C ILE A 196 -11.38 1.50 -14.72
N VAL A 197 -10.47 2.44 -15.01
CA VAL A 197 -10.81 3.71 -15.68
C VAL A 197 -11.33 3.47 -17.10
N LYS A 198 -10.80 2.47 -17.82
CA LYS A 198 -11.29 2.11 -19.16
C LYS A 198 -12.74 1.60 -19.14
N ASN A 199 -13.13 0.85 -18.10
CA ASN A 199 -14.45 0.22 -18.02
C ASN A 199 -15.50 1.10 -17.31
N LEU A 200 -15.07 2.17 -16.64
CA LEU A 200 -15.94 3.09 -15.88
C LEU A 200 -15.67 4.58 -16.16
N PRO A 201 -15.36 5.01 -17.41
CA PRO A 201 -15.00 6.40 -17.67
C PRO A 201 -16.19 7.37 -17.53
N ASP A 202 -17.42 6.84 -17.61
CA ASP A 202 -18.68 7.55 -17.42
C ASP A 202 -19.11 7.65 -15.96
N LEU A 203 -18.50 6.85 -15.07
CA LEU A 203 -18.90 6.74 -13.65
C LEU A 203 -17.82 7.15 -12.66
N LEU A 204 -16.55 7.20 -13.07
CA LEU A 204 -15.42 7.54 -12.20
C LEU A 204 -14.53 8.61 -12.83
N LEU A 205 -14.25 9.66 -12.06
CA LEU A 205 -13.22 10.65 -12.35
C LEU A 205 -12.06 10.49 -11.36
N VAL A 206 -10.84 10.28 -11.86
CA VAL A 206 -9.64 10.29 -10.99
C VAL A 206 -9.46 11.68 -10.43
N ARG A 207 -9.53 11.80 -9.10
CA ARG A 207 -9.34 13.05 -8.38
C ARG A 207 -7.86 13.29 -8.10
N TRP A 208 -7.21 12.32 -7.48
CA TRP A 208 -5.77 12.31 -7.23
C TRP A 208 -5.29 10.88 -7.03
N LYS A 209 -3.98 10.66 -7.17
CA LYS A 209 -3.34 9.38 -6.86
C LYS A 209 -2.00 9.59 -6.19
N GLN A 210 -1.58 8.64 -5.37
CA GLN A 210 -0.23 8.53 -4.87
C GLN A 210 0.25 7.09 -4.99
N GLU A 211 1.33 6.90 -5.73
CA GLU A 211 2.07 5.63 -5.78
C GLU A 211 3.12 5.60 -4.67
N GLY A 212 3.54 4.40 -4.29
CA GLY A 212 4.63 4.21 -3.36
C GLY A 212 5.18 2.79 -3.36
N SER A 213 6.31 2.63 -2.67
CA SER A 213 6.98 1.36 -2.52
C SER A 213 7.57 1.21 -1.12
N VAL A 214 7.91 -0.03 -0.76
CA VAL A 214 8.74 -0.32 0.41
C VAL A 214 9.94 -1.16 0.00
N PRO A 215 11.13 -0.92 0.59
CA PRO A 215 12.32 -1.65 0.19
C PRO A 215 12.16 -3.15 0.47
N PRO A 216 12.25 -4.02 -0.57
CA PRO A 216 12.25 -5.46 -0.35
C PRO A 216 13.48 -5.85 0.47
N GLN A 217 13.33 -6.88 1.29
CA GLN A 217 14.43 -7.48 2.03
C GLN A 217 14.91 -8.73 1.30
N ALA A 218 16.18 -9.08 1.48
CA ALA A 218 16.66 -10.39 1.07
C ALA A 218 15.80 -11.49 1.74
N PRO A 219 15.60 -12.64 1.07
CA PRO A 219 14.86 -13.75 1.65
C PRO A 219 15.35 -14.07 3.07
N ALA A 220 14.40 -14.19 4.00
CA ALA A 220 14.73 -14.46 5.40
C ALA A 220 15.49 -15.80 5.51
N LYS A 221 16.56 -15.81 6.30
CA LYS A 221 17.24 -17.06 6.66
C LYS A 221 16.35 -17.83 7.65
N PRO A 222 16.28 -19.16 7.60
CA PRO A 222 15.57 -19.95 8.60
C PRO A 222 16.01 -19.54 10.02
N GLY A 223 15.04 -19.26 10.89
CA GLY A 223 15.30 -18.82 12.27
C GLY A 223 15.56 -17.32 12.47
N THR A 224 15.61 -16.51 11.40
CA THR A 224 15.63 -15.03 11.56
C THR A 224 14.21 -14.46 11.61
N PRO A 225 13.86 -13.66 12.64
CA PRO A 225 12.56 -13.01 12.69
C PRO A 225 12.35 -12.07 11.50
N ALA A 226 11.11 -12.02 11.00
CA ALA A 226 10.72 -11.04 10.01
C ALA A 226 10.96 -9.61 10.54
N GLN A 227 11.43 -8.73 9.66
CA GLN A 227 11.75 -7.34 10.00
C GLN A 227 10.73 -6.41 9.35
N SER A 228 10.34 -5.34 10.03
CA SER A 228 9.51 -4.31 9.40
C SER A 228 10.30 -3.61 8.29
N ALA A 229 9.63 -3.29 7.18
CA ALA A 229 10.24 -2.50 6.12
C ALA A 229 10.65 -1.11 6.64
N ARG A 230 11.60 -0.46 5.96
CA ARG A 230 12.03 0.89 6.32
C ARG A 230 11.22 1.97 5.59
N ASN A 231 11.03 3.10 6.26
CA ASN A 231 10.55 4.32 5.63
C ASN A 231 11.69 5.19 5.08
N PHE A 232 11.36 6.28 4.37
CA PHE A 232 12.37 7.22 3.82
C PHE A 232 13.08 8.11 4.84
N LEU A 233 12.73 8.05 6.13
CA LEU A 233 13.59 8.58 7.20
C LEU A 233 14.64 7.55 7.65
N GLY A 234 14.58 6.32 7.11
CA GLY A 234 15.52 5.24 7.35
C GLY A 234 15.20 4.38 8.58
N PHE A 235 14.04 4.56 9.21
CA PHE A 235 13.61 3.80 10.38
C PHE A 235 12.75 2.59 9.98
N ARG A 236 12.79 1.51 10.78
CA ARG A 236 11.84 0.39 10.66
C ARG A 236 10.43 0.89 10.97
N ASP A 237 9.48 0.58 10.10
CA ASP A 237 8.13 1.12 10.16
C ASP A 237 7.09 -0.01 10.15
N GLY A 238 6.60 -0.34 11.35
CA GLY A 238 5.70 -1.48 11.56
C GLY A 238 5.88 -2.21 12.89
N SER A 239 7.00 -1.99 13.59
CA SER A 239 7.42 -2.82 14.74
C SER A 239 6.40 -2.97 15.87
N ALA A 240 5.58 -1.95 16.10
CA ALA A 240 4.58 -1.90 17.17
C ALA A 240 3.14 -1.94 16.64
N ASN A 241 2.92 -2.35 15.39
CA ASN A 241 1.58 -2.66 14.92
C ASN A 241 0.97 -3.80 15.76
N PRO A 242 -0.36 -3.81 15.94
CA PRO A 242 -1.03 -5.01 16.43
C PRO A 242 -0.76 -6.20 15.47
N ASP A 243 -0.75 -7.41 16.02
CA ASP A 243 -0.53 -8.62 15.21
C ASP A 243 -1.69 -8.82 14.23
N SER A 244 -1.43 -8.62 12.93
CA SER A 244 -2.44 -8.75 11.88
C SER A 244 -2.90 -10.19 11.66
N ASN A 245 -2.19 -11.18 12.21
CA ASN A 245 -2.60 -12.60 12.18
C ASN A 245 -3.44 -12.99 13.39
N ASP A 246 -3.48 -12.18 14.45
CA ASP A 246 -4.36 -12.39 15.59
C ASP A 246 -5.77 -11.90 15.25
N LYS A 247 -6.63 -12.85 14.89
CA LYS A 247 -8.03 -12.58 14.53
C LYS A 247 -8.77 -11.81 15.63
N LYS A 248 -8.57 -12.18 16.90
CA LYS A 248 -9.26 -11.55 18.02
C LYS A 248 -8.79 -10.12 18.21
N ALA A 249 -7.49 -9.86 18.04
CA ALA A 249 -6.97 -8.49 18.05
C ALA A 249 -7.55 -7.67 16.89
N MET A 250 -7.64 -8.23 15.69
CA MET A 250 -8.20 -7.52 14.52
C MET A 250 -9.70 -7.24 14.65
N GLU A 251 -10.47 -8.16 15.23
CA GLU A 251 -11.88 -7.93 15.61
C GLU A 251 -12.04 -6.75 16.56
N GLN A 252 -11.11 -6.57 17.49
CA GLN A 252 -11.17 -5.47 18.46
C GLN A 252 -10.67 -4.14 17.91
N ILE A 253 -9.66 -4.17 17.03
CA ILE A 253 -8.91 -2.98 16.63
C ILE A 253 -9.32 -2.45 15.26
N VAL A 254 -9.60 -3.34 14.30
CA VAL A 254 -9.72 -3.00 12.89
C VAL A 254 -11.14 -3.14 12.37
N TRP A 255 -11.84 -4.22 12.73
CA TRP A 255 -13.14 -4.53 12.14
C TRP A 255 -14.31 -3.95 12.92
N VAL A 256 -15.22 -3.27 12.21
CA VAL A 256 -16.52 -2.91 12.79
C VAL A 256 -17.30 -4.18 13.14
N GLN A 257 -17.69 -4.29 14.40
CA GLN A 257 -18.35 -5.48 14.92
C GLN A 257 -19.86 -5.48 14.63
N PRO A 258 -20.45 -6.66 14.32
CA PRO A 258 -21.90 -6.82 14.31
C PRO A 258 -22.52 -6.42 15.67
N GLY A 259 -23.64 -5.72 15.65
CA GLY A 259 -24.32 -5.27 16.88
C GLY A 259 -23.63 -4.13 17.62
N SER A 260 -22.58 -3.53 17.04
CA SER A 260 -22.07 -2.24 17.49
C SER A 260 -23.10 -1.12 17.27
N ASP A 261 -22.76 0.10 17.68
CA ASP A 261 -23.61 1.26 17.44
C ASP A 261 -23.58 1.71 15.97
N GLU A 262 -22.76 1.13 15.09
CA GLU A 262 -22.73 1.44 13.67
C GLU A 262 -23.94 0.89 12.88
N PRO A 263 -24.28 1.45 11.71
CA PRO A 263 -25.28 0.85 10.82
C PRO A 263 -24.92 -0.60 10.51
N ALA A 264 -25.87 -1.53 10.62
CA ALA A 264 -25.59 -2.97 10.55
C ALA A 264 -24.82 -3.42 9.29
N TRP A 265 -25.00 -2.73 8.16
CA TRP A 265 -24.30 -3.04 6.91
C TRP A 265 -22.78 -2.83 6.97
N THR A 266 -22.30 -1.98 7.89
CA THR A 266 -20.87 -1.66 8.06
C THR A 266 -20.09 -2.77 8.76
N ALA A 267 -20.77 -3.75 9.34
CA ALA A 267 -20.12 -4.87 10.01
C ALA A 267 -19.12 -5.55 9.07
N ASN A 268 -17.94 -5.87 9.59
CA ASN A 268 -16.79 -6.43 8.86
C ASN A 268 -16.08 -5.44 7.91
N GLY A 269 -16.53 -4.20 7.81
CA GLY A 269 -15.76 -3.10 7.21
C GLY A 269 -14.75 -2.52 8.21
N SER A 270 -14.04 -1.48 7.78
CA SER A 270 -13.05 -0.74 8.59
C SER A 270 -13.01 0.72 8.15
N TYR A 271 -12.72 1.64 9.07
CA TYR A 271 -12.35 2.99 8.67
C TYR A 271 -10.93 3.00 8.11
N GLN A 272 -10.69 3.77 7.05
CA GLN A 272 -9.40 4.00 6.42
C GLN A 272 -9.04 5.48 6.55
N ALA A 273 -7.86 5.77 7.11
CA ALA A 273 -7.28 7.11 7.07
C ALA A 273 -6.05 7.09 6.16
N VAL A 274 -6.03 8.01 5.18
CA VAL A 274 -4.93 8.19 4.24
C VAL A 274 -4.34 9.58 4.46
N ARG A 275 -3.01 9.67 4.54
CA ARG A 275 -2.27 10.92 4.64
C ARG A 275 -1.07 10.88 3.70
N ILE A 276 -0.94 11.89 2.86
CA ILE A 276 0.25 12.10 2.03
C ILE A 276 1.17 13.01 2.83
N ILE A 277 2.25 12.45 3.37
CA ILE A 277 3.14 13.13 4.31
C ILE A 277 4.49 13.35 3.66
N ARG A 278 4.80 14.60 3.28
CA ARG A 278 6.10 15.00 2.74
C ARG A 278 7.16 14.94 3.82
N ASN A 279 8.32 14.36 3.51
CA ASN A 279 9.50 14.43 4.35
C ASN A 279 10.45 15.52 3.83
N LEU A 280 11.06 16.26 4.75
CA LEU A 280 12.14 17.22 4.48
C LEU A 280 13.49 16.48 4.60
N VAL A 281 13.73 15.56 3.66
CA VAL A 281 14.81 14.55 3.75
C VAL A 281 16.20 15.16 3.81
N GLU A 282 16.46 16.27 3.11
CA GLU A 282 17.76 16.93 3.15
C GLU A 282 18.06 17.51 4.53
N ARG A 283 17.03 18.02 5.23
CA ARG A 283 17.18 18.49 6.61
C ARG A 283 17.39 17.31 7.54
N TRP A 284 16.62 16.24 7.36
CA TRP A 284 16.73 15.02 8.14
C TRP A 284 18.13 14.41 8.07
N ASP A 285 18.68 14.26 6.87
CA ASP A 285 19.99 13.62 6.66
C ASP A 285 21.16 14.42 7.25
N ARG A 286 20.96 15.72 7.54
CA ARG A 286 21.93 16.59 8.23
C ARG A 286 21.72 16.63 9.74
N THR A 287 20.69 15.98 10.26
CA THR A 287 20.36 15.92 11.68
C THR A 287 21.20 14.84 12.37
N PRO A 288 21.83 15.12 13.54
CA PRO A 288 22.57 14.12 14.30
C PRO A 288 21.77 12.84 14.55
N LEU A 289 22.42 11.68 14.45
CA LEU A 289 21.76 10.38 14.66
C LEU A 289 21.05 10.29 16.03
N GLN A 290 21.71 10.77 17.09
CA GLN A 290 21.12 10.79 18.44
C GLN A 290 19.82 11.61 18.49
N GLU A 291 19.75 12.70 17.74
CA GLU A 291 18.56 13.53 17.65
C GLU A 291 17.46 12.80 16.88
N GLN A 292 17.79 12.20 15.72
CA GLN A 292 16.83 11.37 14.97
C GLN A 292 16.23 10.24 15.83
N GLU A 293 17.07 9.49 16.55
CA GLU A 293 16.63 8.40 17.43
C GLU A 293 15.83 8.93 18.64
N GLY A 294 16.18 10.12 19.14
CA GLY A 294 15.44 10.80 20.20
C GLY A 294 14.06 11.28 19.76
N ILE A 295 13.94 11.82 18.54
CA ILE A 295 12.67 12.27 17.95
C ILE A 295 11.75 11.07 17.73
N LEU A 296 12.27 9.96 17.18
CA LEU A 296 11.44 8.77 16.92
C LEU A 296 11.17 7.97 18.20
N GLY A 297 12.14 7.88 19.11
CA GLY A 297 12.11 7.02 20.31
C GLY A 297 12.50 5.57 20.06
N ARG A 298 13.26 5.30 18.99
CA ARG A 298 13.74 3.96 18.59
C ARG A 298 15.17 4.07 18.06
N VAL A 299 15.92 2.97 18.14
CA VAL A 299 17.25 2.87 17.52
C VAL A 299 17.08 2.71 16.01
N LYS A 300 17.76 3.54 15.21
CA LYS A 300 17.58 3.60 13.74
C LYS A 300 18.00 2.29 13.07
N SER A 301 19.14 1.74 13.47
CA SER A 301 19.73 0.54 12.85
C SER A 301 18.91 -0.72 13.13
N THR A 302 18.46 -0.93 14.37
CA THR A 302 17.81 -2.18 14.79
C THR A 302 16.28 -2.06 14.90
N GLY A 303 15.74 -0.85 15.03
CA GLY A 303 14.34 -0.64 15.40
C GLY A 303 14.03 -1.07 16.83
N ALA A 304 15.02 -1.32 17.69
CA ALA A 304 14.79 -1.61 19.11
C ALA A 304 14.35 -0.35 19.86
N PRO A 305 13.65 -0.46 21.01
CA PRO A 305 13.47 0.68 21.91
C PRO A 305 14.83 1.22 22.36
N ILE A 306 14.90 2.50 22.74
CA ILE A 306 16.14 3.09 23.28
C ILE A 306 16.57 2.30 24.53
N GLY A 307 17.79 1.75 24.52
CA GLY A 307 18.31 0.84 25.56
C GLY A 307 17.96 -0.64 25.39
N GLY A 308 17.22 -1.02 24.35
CA GLY A 308 16.91 -2.41 24.00
C GLY A 308 17.83 -3.00 22.92
N SER A 309 17.63 -4.27 22.59
CA SER A 309 18.46 -5.03 21.65
C SER A 309 17.71 -5.54 20.41
N HIS A 310 16.39 -5.73 20.49
CA HIS A 310 15.60 -6.32 19.41
C HIS A 310 14.37 -5.47 19.05
N GLU A 311 13.98 -5.50 17.78
CA GLU A 311 12.84 -4.75 17.26
C GLU A 311 11.52 -5.09 17.97
N SER A 312 11.29 -6.38 18.22
CA SER A 312 10.07 -6.89 18.86
C SER A 312 9.93 -6.48 20.32
N GLN A 313 10.98 -5.97 20.95
CA GLN A 313 10.89 -5.43 22.30
C GLN A 313 10.06 -4.14 22.30
N VAL A 314 9.35 -3.92 23.40
CA VAL A 314 8.59 -2.71 23.66
C VAL A 314 9.23 -1.94 24.80
N PRO A 315 9.26 -0.59 24.75
CA PRO A 315 9.78 0.19 25.86
C PRO A 315 8.89 0.05 27.10
N ASP A 316 9.51 0.00 28.28
CA ASP A 316 8.82 -0.04 29.58
C ASP A 316 8.73 1.39 30.15
N TYR A 317 7.66 2.11 29.80
CA TYR A 317 7.48 3.51 30.22
C TYR A 317 7.24 3.68 31.71
N ALA A 318 6.81 2.63 32.43
CA ALA A 318 6.64 2.68 33.88
C ALA A 318 8.00 2.80 34.60
N LYS A 319 9.07 2.27 34.01
CA LYS A 319 10.45 2.40 34.50
C LYS A 319 11.18 3.64 33.98
N ASP A 320 10.57 4.39 33.06
CA ASP A 320 11.10 5.65 32.53
C ASP A 320 10.05 6.79 32.60
N PRO A 321 9.51 7.10 33.78
CA PRO A 321 8.37 8.02 33.92
C PRO A 321 8.70 9.47 33.53
N HIS A 322 9.99 9.83 33.51
CA HIS A 322 10.47 11.17 33.16
C HIS A 322 11.05 11.26 31.74
N GLY A 323 10.99 10.18 30.95
CA GLY A 323 11.46 10.16 29.57
C GLY A 323 12.97 10.38 29.40
N LYS A 324 13.78 9.84 30.31
CA LYS A 324 15.24 9.90 30.23
C LYS A 324 15.78 8.95 29.15
N LEU A 325 15.10 7.82 28.88
CA LEU A 325 15.47 6.88 27.83
C LEU A 325 14.66 7.13 26.56
N THR A 326 13.34 7.02 26.64
CA THR A 326 12.44 7.36 25.53
C THR A 326 11.81 8.70 25.86
N LYS A 327 12.23 9.76 25.18
CA LYS A 327 11.76 11.13 25.47
C LYS A 327 10.23 11.22 25.51
N MET A 328 9.70 12.08 26.37
CA MET A 328 8.26 12.26 26.55
C MET A 328 7.55 12.74 25.27
N ASP A 329 8.28 13.48 24.44
CA ASP A 329 7.87 14.02 23.15
C ASP A 329 8.30 13.15 21.96
N ALA A 330 8.88 11.96 22.20
CA ALA A 330 9.25 11.05 21.12
C ALA A 330 7.99 10.52 20.41
N HIS A 331 8.04 10.45 19.08
CA HIS A 331 6.94 10.04 18.20
C HIS A 331 6.21 8.80 18.71
N ILE A 332 6.94 7.70 19.00
CA ILE A 332 6.28 6.45 19.44
C ILE A 332 5.56 6.58 20.79
N ARG A 333 6.05 7.46 21.67
CA ARG A 333 5.54 7.62 23.04
C ARG A 333 4.32 8.51 23.07
N LEU A 334 4.28 9.54 22.21
CA LEU A 334 3.08 10.34 21.94
C LEU A 334 2.02 9.52 21.20
N ALA A 335 2.40 8.82 20.13
CA ALA A 335 1.51 8.00 19.31
C ALA A 335 0.88 6.84 20.10
N ASN A 336 1.62 6.25 21.04
CA ASN A 336 1.09 5.25 21.97
C ASN A 336 1.82 5.31 23.33
N PRO A 337 1.23 6.00 24.32
CA PRO A 337 1.74 6.04 25.69
C PRO A 337 1.68 4.71 26.45
N ARG A 338 1.10 3.66 25.87
CA ARG A 338 1.00 2.30 26.44
C ARG A 338 0.31 2.23 27.81
N THR A 339 -0.65 3.11 28.04
CA THR A 339 -1.56 3.03 29.18
C THR A 339 -2.73 2.08 28.87
N ALA A 340 -3.46 1.63 29.89
CA ALA A 340 -4.67 0.84 29.70
C ALA A 340 -5.72 1.59 28.85
N ALA A 341 -5.86 2.90 29.03
CA ALA A 341 -6.80 3.72 28.26
C ALA A 341 -6.42 3.81 26.77
N THR A 342 -5.12 3.89 26.47
CA THR A 342 -4.65 4.06 25.08
C THR A 342 -4.74 2.79 24.23
N GLN A 343 -5.11 1.65 24.82
CA GLN A 343 -5.37 0.41 24.07
C GLN A 343 -6.59 0.54 23.15
N ALA A 344 -7.56 1.39 23.51
CA ALA A 344 -8.69 1.71 22.64
C ALA A 344 -8.31 2.56 21.42
N ASN A 345 -7.06 3.07 21.36
CA ASN A 345 -6.59 3.93 20.28
C ASN A 345 -5.56 3.26 19.35
N LEU A 346 -5.44 1.92 19.43
CA LEU A 346 -4.58 1.18 18.52
C LEU A 346 -5.10 1.30 17.09
N ILE A 347 -4.16 1.35 16.15
CA ILE A 347 -4.42 1.41 14.71
C ILE A 347 -3.54 0.40 13.98
N LEU A 348 -4.03 -0.16 12.88
CA LEU A 348 -3.22 -0.99 11.98
C LEU A 348 -2.65 -0.12 10.85
N ARG A 349 -1.36 0.19 10.90
CA ARG A 349 -0.69 1.00 9.86
C ARG A 349 -0.20 0.12 8.73
N ARG A 350 -0.45 0.51 7.48
CA ARG A 350 0.00 -0.19 6.26
C ARG A 350 0.52 0.79 5.20
N PRO A 351 1.58 1.57 5.51
CA PRO A 351 2.02 2.69 4.67
C PRO A 351 2.85 2.24 3.45
N PHE A 352 3.14 3.16 2.54
CA PHE A 352 4.18 3.03 1.51
C PHE A 352 5.05 4.28 1.52
N ASN A 353 6.28 4.21 1.01
CA ASN A 353 7.09 5.40 0.76
C ASN A 353 6.82 5.93 -0.64
N TYR A 354 6.73 7.25 -0.82
CA TYR A 354 6.53 7.83 -2.15
C TYR A 354 7.69 8.73 -2.55
N SER A 355 7.95 8.82 -3.86
CA SER A 355 8.91 9.74 -4.48
C SER A 355 8.31 10.30 -5.77
N ASN A 356 8.01 11.60 -5.78
CA ASN A 356 7.32 12.31 -6.87
C ASN A 356 8.27 13.23 -7.67
N GLY A 357 9.58 13.14 -7.44
CA GLY A 357 10.58 13.93 -8.18
C GLY A 357 11.21 15.03 -7.34
N VAL A 358 11.24 16.26 -7.85
CA VAL A 358 11.99 17.39 -7.26
C VAL A 358 11.13 18.66 -7.23
N SER A 359 11.13 19.36 -6.11
CA SER A 359 10.45 20.65 -5.97
C SER A 359 11.24 21.79 -6.62
N LYS A 360 10.59 22.95 -6.82
CA LYS A 360 11.19 24.13 -7.49
C LYS A 360 12.50 24.62 -6.86
N ASN A 361 12.72 24.37 -5.57
CA ASN A 361 13.93 24.73 -4.83
C ASN A 361 15.00 23.62 -4.84
N GLY A 362 14.83 22.56 -5.64
CA GLY A 362 15.79 21.46 -5.79
C GLY A 362 15.72 20.38 -4.71
N GLN A 363 14.72 20.40 -3.82
CA GLN A 363 14.55 19.36 -2.79
C GLN A 363 13.77 18.15 -3.31
N LEU A 364 14.11 16.96 -2.83
CA LEU A 364 13.48 15.69 -3.19
C LEU A 364 12.05 15.63 -2.67
N GLU A 365 11.09 15.49 -3.59
CA GLU A 365 9.67 15.36 -3.29
C GLU A 365 9.29 13.95 -2.92
N MET A 366 9.63 13.58 -1.69
CA MET A 366 9.43 12.22 -1.20
C MET A 366 8.93 12.19 0.23
N GLY A 367 8.31 11.10 0.63
CA GLY A 367 7.70 11.00 1.95
C GLY A 367 7.01 9.68 2.21
N LEU A 368 5.99 9.72 3.07
CA LEU A 368 5.19 8.58 3.47
C LEU A 368 3.76 8.73 2.94
N LEU A 369 3.31 7.76 2.15
CA LEU A 369 1.90 7.48 1.91
C LEU A 369 1.42 6.70 3.12
N PHE A 370 0.99 7.42 4.14
CA PHE A 370 0.48 6.83 5.37
C PHE A 370 -0.94 6.35 5.14
N ILE A 371 -1.18 5.07 5.45
CA ILE A 371 -2.49 4.44 5.39
C ILE A 371 -2.67 3.68 6.71
N CYS A 372 -3.80 3.86 7.39
CA CYS A 372 -4.13 3.04 8.55
C CYS A 372 -5.61 2.66 8.59
N TYR A 373 -5.85 1.54 9.27
CA TYR A 373 -7.15 0.93 9.44
C TYR A 373 -7.51 0.81 10.92
N GLN A 374 -8.78 1.04 11.23
CA GLN A 374 -9.34 0.99 12.59
C GLN A 374 -10.86 0.78 12.55
N ALA A 375 -11.39 0.16 13.60
CA ALA A 375 -12.84 -0.02 13.77
C ALA A 375 -13.56 1.29 14.13
N ASP A 376 -12.83 2.27 14.65
CA ASP A 376 -13.35 3.59 15.04
C ASP A 376 -12.34 4.68 14.64
N LEU A 377 -12.72 5.51 13.66
CA LEU A 377 -11.85 6.57 13.13
C LEU A 377 -11.46 7.61 14.20
N HIS A 378 -12.38 7.95 15.10
CA HIS A 378 -12.16 8.95 16.14
C HIS A 378 -11.19 8.40 17.20
N ASN A 379 -11.49 7.20 17.72
CA ASN A 379 -10.66 6.56 18.73
C ASN A 379 -9.28 6.15 18.18
N GLY A 380 -9.19 5.77 16.91
CA GLY A 380 -7.92 5.42 16.24
C GLY A 380 -7.16 6.66 15.77
N PHE A 381 -7.13 6.86 14.44
CA PHE A 381 -6.27 7.86 13.78
C PHE A 381 -6.40 9.27 14.38
N ILE A 382 -7.63 9.78 14.58
CA ILE A 382 -7.82 11.17 15.01
C ILE A 382 -7.25 11.38 16.41
N THR A 383 -7.53 10.49 17.36
CA THR A 383 -6.97 10.58 18.72
C THR A 383 -5.46 10.46 18.73
N VAL A 384 -4.89 9.57 17.89
CA VAL A 384 -3.43 9.41 17.78
C VAL A 384 -2.79 10.66 17.18
N GLN A 385 -3.32 11.19 16.08
CA GLN A 385 -2.79 12.40 15.43
C GLN A 385 -2.93 13.63 16.33
N THR A 386 -4.03 13.76 17.09
CA THR A 386 -4.18 14.85 18.07
C THR A 386 -3.09 14.80 19.15
N ARG A 387 -2.68 13.60 19.59
CA ARG A 387 -1.56 13.43 20.53
C ARG A 387 -0.20 13.76 19.92
N LEU A 388 -0.07 13.65 18.60
CA LEU A 388 1.15 13.96 17.86
C LEU A 388 1.27 15.45 17.50
N ASN A 389 0.22 16.26 17.67
CA ASN A 389 0.31 17.69 17.39
C ASN A 389 1.43 18.36 18.21
N GLY A 390 2.34 19.04 17.51
CA GLY A 390 3.50 19.71 18.10
C GLY A 390 4.65 18.77 18.43
N GLU A 391 4.65 17.52 17.93
CA GLU A 391 5.79 16.64 18.08
C GLU A 391 7.04 17.19 17.35
N PRO A 392 8.26 16.91 17.83
CA PRO A 392 9.49 17.36 17.17
C PRO A 392 9.64 16.86 15.73
N LEU A 393 9.00 15.74 15.37
CA LEU A 393 9.05 15.21 14.01
C LEU A 393 8.40 16.16 12.98
N GLU A 394 7.49 17.05 13.40
CA GLU A 394 6.85 18.05 12.55
C GLU A 394 7.87 19.01 11.90
N GLU A 395 9.07 19.17 12.45
CA GLU A 395 10.16 19.93 11.82
C GLU A 395 10.65 19.28 10.51
N TYR A 396 10.38 17.98 10.33
CA TYR A 396 10.88 17.15 9.25
C TYR A 396 9.79 16.56 8.36
N LEU A 397 8.51 16.78 8.70
CA LEU A 397 7.39 16.30 7.90
C LEU A 397 6.29 17.34 7.71
N LYS A 398 5.53 17.16 6.63
CA LYS A 398 4.42 18.03 6.28
C LYS A 398 3.30 17.22 5.61
N PRO A 399 2.15 17.01 6.28
CA PRO A 399 0.98 16.44 5.62
C PRO A 399 0.42 17.42 4.58
N ILE A 400 0.27 16.96 3.34
CA ILE A 400 -0.16 17.79 2.20
C ILE A 400 -1.46 17.32 1.55
N GLY A 401 -1.96 16.15 1.90
CA GLY A 401 -3.16 15.59 1.29
C GLY A 401 -3.63 14.30 1.96
N GLY A 402 -4.64 13.68 1.38
CA GLY A 402 -5.25 12.44 1.85
C GLY A 402 -6.75 12.57 2.14
N GLY A 403 -7.29 11.68 2.95
CA GLY A 403 -8.72 11.65 3.23
C GLY A 403 -9.11 10.54 4.17
N TYR A 404 -10.37 10.59 4.61
CA TYR A 404 -11.00 9.54 5.41
C TYR A 404 -12.04 8.84 4.57
N PHE A 405 -12.00 7.52 4.61
CA PHE A 405 -12.89 6.64 3.86
C PHE A 405 -13.36 5.51 4.77
N PHE A 406 -14.46 4.88 4.42
CA PHE A 406 -14.95 3.66 5.03
C PHE A 406 -14.74 2.49 4.07
N THR A 407 -13.82 1.60 4.40
CA THR A 407 -13.58 0.38 3.65
C THR A 407 -14.75 -0.56 3.80
N LEU A 408 -15.36 -0.89 2.66
CA LEU A 408 -16.58 -1.70 2.60
C LEU A 408 -16.33 -3.12 3.13
N PRO A 409 -17.38 -3.83 3.60
CA PRO A 409 -17.30 -5.26 3.93
C PRO A 409 -16.84 -6.10 2.73
N GLY A 410 -16.36 -7.31 2.99
CA GLY A 410 -15.95 -8.24 1.93
C GLY A 410 -17.14 -8.85 1.17
N VAL A 411 -16.82 -9.49 0.05
CA VAL A 411 -17.78 -10.18 -0.83
C VAL A 411 -17.80 -11.66 -0.50
N THR A 412 -18.94 -12.20 -0.10
CA THR A 412 -18.99 -13.54 0.51
C THR A 412 -19.33 -14.67 -0.46
N GLY A 413 -19.70 -14.35 -1.70
CA GLY A 413 -19.94 -15.34 -2.76
C GLY A 413 -20.45 -14.72 -4.05
N ASP A 414 -20.72 -15.56 -5.06
CA ASP A 414 -20.94 -15.14 -6.46
C ASP A 414 -22.19 -14.29 -6.72
N LYS A 415 -23.17 -14.33 -5.81
CA LYS A 415 -24.38 -13.49 -5.88
C LYS A 415 -24.21 -12.15 -5.18
N ASP A 416 -23.12 -11.99 -4.44
CA ASP A 416 -22.78 -10.79 -3.71
C ASP A 416 -21.91 -9.87 -4.58
N PHE A 417 -21.84 -8.60 -4.23
CA PHE A 417 -20.91 -7.68 -4.87
C PHE A 417 -20.49 -6.58 -3.90
N ILE A 418 -19.32 -6.00 -4.16
CA ILE A 418 -18.80 -4.93 -3.31
C ILE A 418 -19.81 -3.78 -3.17
N GLY A 419 -20.06 -3.29 -1.95
CA GLY A 419 -21.02 -2.19 -1.72
C GLY A 419 -22.51 -2.58 -1.74
N ARG A 420 -22.86 -3.83 -2.05
CA ARG A 420 -24.24 -4.32 -2.06
C ARG A 420 -24.97 -4.09 -0.73
N SER A 421 -24.33 -4.38 0.40
CA SER A 421 -24.94 -4.21 1.73
C SER A 421 -25.29 -2.76 2.07
N LEU A 422 -24.50 -1.79 1.58
CA LEU A 422 -24.80 -0.36 1.71
C LEU A 422 -26.05 0.03 0.91
N LEU A 423 -26.16 -0.47 -0.32
CA LEU A 423 -27.35 -0.26 -1.14
C LEU A 423 -28.56 -0.91 -0.45
N ASP A 424 -28.50 -2.18 -0.09
CA ASP A 424 -29.62 -2.87 0.59
C ASP A 424 -30.11 -2.13 1.85
N ALA A 425 -29.20 -1.60 2.66
CA ALA A 425 -29.52 -0.88 3.90
C ALA A 425 -30.36 0.39 3.70
N THR A 426 -30.40 0.92 2.47
CA THR A 426 -31.09 2.15 2.12
C THR A 426 -32.20 1.93 1.09
N GLN A 427 -32.50 0.67 0.73
CA GLN A 427 -33.64 0.41 -0.15
C GLN A 427 -34.94 0.85 0.54
N PRO A 428 -35.85 1.54 -0.19
CA PRO A 428 -37.18 1.78 0.31
C PRO A 428 -37.83 0.44 0.64
N LYS A 429 -38.33 0.27 1.87
CA LYS A 429 -39.17 -0.88 2.19
C LYS A 429 -40.40 -0.79 1.30
N THR A 430 -40.48 -1.60 0.26
CA THR A 430 -41.73 -1.83 -0.45
C THR A 430 -42.69 -2.46 0.56
N THR A 431 -43.59 -1.64 1.10
CA THR A 431 -44.78 -2.14 1.80
C THR A 431 -45.59 -2.93 0.79
N ALA A 432 -45.53 -4.26 0.89
CA ALA A 432 -46.44 -5.17 0.21
C ALA A 432 -47.85 -5.03 0.81
#